data_AF-A0A9X4XEX7-F1
#
_entry.id   AF-A0A9X4XEX7-F1
#
_cell.length_a   1.000
_cell.length_b   1.000
_cell.length_c   1.000
_cell.angle_alpha   90.00
_cell.angle_beta   90.00
_cell.angle_gamma   90.00
#
_symmetry.space_group_name_H-M   'P 1'
#
loop_
_entity.id
_entity.type
_entity.pdbx_description
1 polymer ?
#
loop_
_entity_poly.entity_id
_entity_poly.type
_entity_poly.pdbx_seq_one_letter_code
_entity_poly.pdbx_strand_id
1 'polypeptide(L)'
;MKEINVGKMIILKRKEKKITQDELAKYIGVSKAAISKWETGQSYPDITLLPILAAYFNMSIDELIGYEPQMVKEDIQKLYVRLCEDFAKKPFEEVILECEELIKKYYSCFPLLHQMGLLLINHSMLALDVLETTRLNELACSLFERVKEKGDDVELSKQALHLEAYCYLLLNQPSVALELLEDTKKPKVSSEVLIAQAHQMLGQIEEAKSSIQVGVFSHLMEIFQTLPMLLGLSLPDQKRFEDIIQKIETLDELFEIKKVNPYLILPIQLMIAQGYMQLGEAGLALDYLDAYSKLATDSIQRIKIQGNDFFNLVEDWFKAYEIGQPPRNEAIIKQSALDGVLKNPVFMPLHEEERFINLVVRLKFYL
;
A
#
# COMPACT_ATOMS: atom_id res chain seq x y z
N MET A 1 5.59 -10.90 -24.14
CA MET A 1 6.86 -11.30 -23.47
C MET A 1 7.95 -10.33 -23.88
N LYS A 2 8.71 -9.73 -22.95
CA LYS A 2 10.08 -9.27 -23.31
C LYS A 2 10.80 -10.56 -23.74
N GLU A 3 11.29 -10.61 -24.98
CA GLU A 3 12.00 -11.79 -25.50
C GLU A 3 13.11 -12.21 -24.54
N ILE A 4 13.17 -13.50 -24.22
CA ILE A 4 14.33 -14.12 -23.57
C ILE A 4 15.54 -13.80 -24.45
N ASN A 5 16.50 -13.04 -23.92
CA ASN A 5 17.50 -12.34 -24.73
C ASN A 5 18.88 -13.00 -24.65
N VAL A 6 18.88 -14.33 -24.55
CA VAL A 6 20.09 -15.18 -24.46
C VAL A 6 21.07 -14.88 -25.59
N GLY A 7 20.57 -14.72 -26.82
CA GLY A 7 21.40 -14.43 -27.99
C GLY A 7 22.24 -13.16 -27.85
N LYS A 8 21.62 -12.05 -27.42
CA LYS A 8 22.35 -10.79 -27.23
C LYS A 8 23.33 -10.89 -26.07
N MET A 9 22.99 -11.60 -25.01
CA MET A 9 23.90 -11.81 -23.87
C MET A 9 25.12 -12.65 -24.28
N ILE A 10 24.91 -13.72 -25.04
CA ILE A 10 26.01 -14.52 -25.61
C ILE A 10 26.92 -13.66 -26.48
N ILE A 11 26.38 -12.85 -27.41
CA ILE A 11 27.19 -11.95 -28.24
C ILE A 11 28.01 -11.01 -27.37
N LEU A 12 27.36 -10.35 -26.41
CA LEU A 12 27.97 -9.36 -25.54
C LEU A 12 29.14 -9.98 -24.77
N LYS A 13 28.90 -11.08 -24.05
CA LYS A 13 29.90 -11.75 -23.21
C LYS A 13 31.01 -12.39 -24.03
N ARG A 14 30.70 -12.92 -25.22
CA ARG A 14 31.70 -13.43 -26.17
C ARG A 14 32.66 -12.31 -26.62
N LYS A 15 32.12 -11.13 -26.94
CA LYS A 15 32.91 -9.96 -27.33
C LYS A 15 33.74 -9.40 -26.15
N GLU A 16 33.17 -9.35 -24.94
CA GLU A 16 33.90 -8.97 -23.71
C GLU A 16 35.10 -9.89 -23.45
N LYS A 17 34.93 -11.21 -23.64
CA LYS A 17 36.00 -12.20 -23.55
C LYS A 17 36.94 -12.25 -24.77
N LYS A 18 36.68 -11.46 -25.82
CA LYS A 18 37.48 -11.37 -27.05
C LYS A 18 37.68 -12.70 -27.78
N ILE A 19 36.68 -13.58 -27.75
CA ILE A 19 36.73 -14.90 -28.40
C ILE A 19 35.82 -14.93 -29.64
N THR A 20 36.08 -15.86 -30.54
CA THR A 20 35.31 -16.12 -31.77
C THR A 20 34.13 -17.06 -31.51
N GLN A 21 33.18 -17.11 -32.45
CA GLN A 21 32.09 -18.09 -32.40
C GLN A 21 32.61 -19.53 -32.45
N ASP A 22 33.70 -19.79 -33.18
CA ASP A 22 34.32 -21.11 -33.29
C ASP A 22 34.94 -21.56 -31.96
N GLU A 23 35.62 -20.66 -31.25
CA GLU A 23 36.21 -20.95 -29.94
C GLU A 23 35.13 -21.25 -28.90
N LEU A 24 34.05 -20.46 -28.89
CA LEU A 24 32.90 -20.72 -28.02
C LEU A 24 32.23 -22.05 -28.38
N ALA A 25 32.00 -22.31 -29.67
CA ALA A 25 31.39 -23.57 -30.14
C ALA A 25 32.20 -24.80 -29.71
N LYS A 26 33.53 -24.72 -29.82
CA LYS A 26 34.45 -25.79 -29.41
C LYS A 26 34.39 -26.06 -27.91
N TYR A 27 34.31 -25.03 -27.08
CA TYR A 27 34.21 -25.20 -25.63
C TYR A 27 32.86 -25.80 -25.22
N ILE A 28 31.77 -25.31 -25.79
CA ILE A 28 30.39 -25.77 -25.46
C ILE A 28 30.10 -27.15 -26.06
N GLY A 29 30.83 -27.58 -27.09
CA GLY A 29 30.63 -28.86 -27.76
C GLY A 29 29.53 -28.83 -28.84
N VAL A 30 29.33 -27.67 -29.47
CA VAL A 30 28.32 -27.45 -30.53
C VAL A 30 28.98 -26.97 -31.81
N SER A 31 28.19 -26.86 -32.90
CA SER A 31 28.69 -26.28 -34.14
C SER A 31 28.75 -24.75 -34.06
N LYS A 32 29.67 -24.12 -34.81
CA LYS A 32 29.69 -22.66 -35.00
C LYS A 32 28.35 -22.11 -35.48
N ALA A 33 27.68 -22.86 -36.37
CA ALA A 33 26.37 -22.49 -36.89
C ALA A 33 25.31 -22.42 -35.78
N ALA A 34 25.39 -23.29 -34.77
CA ALA A 34 24.52 -23.22 -33.59
C ALA A 34 24.74 -21.90 -32.83
N ILE A 35 26.00 -21.55 -32.53
CA ILE A 35 26.33 -20.26 -31.88
C ILE A 35 25.79 -19.09 -32.71
N SER A 36 26.02 -19.08 -34.03
CA SER A 36 25.53 -18.00 -34.89
C SER A 36 24.00 -17.88 -34.88
N LYS A 37 23.27 -19.00 -34.84
CA LYS A 37 21.81 -19.00 -34.76
C LYS A 37 21.31 -18.47 -33.42
N TRP A 38 21.99 -18.79 -32.32
CA TRP A 38 21.68 -18.24 -30.99
C TRP A 38 21.92 -16.75 -30.95
N GLU A 39 23.08 -16.30 -31.40
CA GLU A 39 23.46 -14.88 -31.44
C GLU A 39 22.50 -14.05 -32.30
N THR A 40 21.96 -14.61 -33.38
CA THR A 40 21.02 -13.92 -34.28
C THR A 40 19.55 -14.10 -33.91
N GLY A 41 19.23 -14.79 -32.82
CA GLY A 41 17.85 -15.05 -32.38
C GLY A 41 17.07 -16.05 -33.24
N GLN A 42 17.74 -16.78 -34.14
CA GLN A 42 17.10 -17.78 -34.99
C GLN A 42 16.75 -19.07 -34.24
N SER A 43 17.43 -19.36 -33.14
CA SER A 43 17.11 -20.46 -32.22
C SER A 43 17.65 -20.17 -30.83
N TYR A 44 17.23 -20.95 -29.83
CA TYR A 44 17.79 -20.90 -28.48
C TYR A 44 18.82 -22.02 -28.26
N PRO A 45 19.79 -21.84 -27.34
CA PRO A 45 20.54 -22.97 -26.80
C PRO A 45 19.59 -23.97 -26.15
N ASP A 46 19.93 -25.24 -26.20
CA ASP A 46 19.23 -26.25 -25.42
C ASP A 46 19.34 -25.91 -23.92
N ILE A 47 18.27 -26.18 -23.15
CA ILE A 47 18.23 -25.87 -21.72
C ILE A 47 19.39 -26.51 -20.95
N THR A 48 19.85 -27.69 -21.39
CA THR A 48 21.00 -28.40 -20.80
C THR A 48 22.34 -27.69 -21.03
N LEU A 49 22.42 -26.76 -21.98
CA LEU A 49 23.62 -25.98 -22.29
C LEU A 49 23.70 -24.66 -21.51
N LEU A 50 22.58 -24.20 -20.92
CA LEU A 50 22.56 -22.95 -20.15
C LEU A 50 23.52 -22.96 -18.94
N PRO A 51 23.62 -24.04 -18.14
CA PRO A 51 24.59 -24.08 -17.04
C PRO A 51 26.04 -23.96 -17.51
N ILE A 52 26.38 -24.58 -18.64
CA ILE A 52 27.73 -24.56 -19.22
C ILE A 52 28.04 -23.17 -19.77
N LEU A 53 27.09 -22.53 -20.45
CA LEU A 53 27.21 -21.17 -20.95
C LEU A 53 27.37 -20.16 -19.79
N ALA A 54 26.54 -20.28 -18.76
CA ALA A 54 26.57 -19.43 -17.57
C ALA A 54 27.92 -19.54 -16.85
N ALA A 55 28.39 -20.78 -16.61
CA ALA A 55 29.71 -21.05 -16.03
C ALA A 55 30.84 -20.51 -16.91
N TYR A 56 30.79 -20.72 -18.23
CA TYR A 56 31.80 -20.22 -19.14
C TYR A 56 31.89 -18.69 -19.12
N PHE A 57 30.77 -17.98 -18.98
CA PHE A 57 30.73 -16.52 -18.91
C PHE A 57 30.94 -15.94 -17.52
N ASN A 58 31.03 -16.77 -16.46
CA ASN A 58 31.06 -16.37 -15.05
C ASN A 58 29.84 -15.52 -14.65
N MET A 59 28.65 -16.03 -14.97
CA MET A 59 27.38 -15.40 -14.64
C MET A 59 26.34 -16.45 -14.23
N SER A 60 25.23 -16.04 -13.64
CA SER A 60 24.12 -16.95 -13.35
C SER A 60 23.32 -17.28 -14.61
N ILE A 61 22.49 -18.33 -14.55
CA ILE A 61 21.56 -18.65 -15.65
C ILE A 61 20.54 -17.51 -15.82
N ASP A 62 20.08 -16.91 -14.72
CA ASP A 62 19.15 -15.79 -14.73
C ASP A 62 19.73 -14.59 -15.50
N GLU A 63 20.98 -14.23 -15.21
CA GLU A 63 21.69 -13.17 -15.94
C GLU A 63 21.89 -13.54 -17.42
N LEU A 64 22.18 -14.82 -17.72
CA LEU A 64 22.40 -15.29 -19.09
C LEU A 64 21.12 -15.16 -19.94
N ILE A 65 19.97 -15.50 -19.36
CA ILE A 65 18.68 -15.44 -20.06
C ILE A 65 18.03 -14.06 -19.99
N GLY A 66 18.59 -13.15 -19.19
CA GLY A 66 18.04 -11.81 -18.93
C GLY A 66 16.75 -11.87 -18.10
N TYR A 67 16.65 -12.84 -17.20
CA TYR A 67 15.53 -13.00 -16.28
C TYR A 67 15.88 -12.32 -14.95
N GLU A 68 15.07 -11.34 -14.58
CA GLU A 68 15.14 -10.68 -13.27
C GLU A 68 13.87 -11.07 -12.50
N PRO A 69 13.93 -12.07 -11.60
CA PRO A 69 12.75 -12.51 -10.85
C PRO A 69 12.27 -11.46 -9.85
N GLN A 70 13.13 -10.50 -9.51
CA GLN A 70 12.87 -9.44 -8.54
C GLN A 70 12.80 -8.10 -9.25
N MET A 71 11.75 -7.32 -8.97
CA MET A 71 11.71 -5.92 -9.33
C MET A 71 12.38 -5.09 -8.23
N VAL A 72 13.11 -4.04 -8.61
CA VAL A 72 13.63 -3.07 -7.66
C VAL A 72 12.49 -2.22 -7.08
N LYS A 73 12.67 -1.73 -5.84
CA LYS A 73 11.64 -1.03 -5.07
C LYS A 73 11.03 0.15 -5.86
N GLU A 74 11.89 0.93 -6.52
CA GLU A 74 11.48 2.11 -7.29
C GLU A 74 10.60 1.74 -8.50
N ASP A 75 10.84 0.59 -9.12
CA ASP A 75 10.05 0.13 -10.26
C ASP A 75 8.71 -0.46 -9.81
N ILE A 76 8.68 -1.17 -8.67
CA ILE A 76 7.43 -1.62 -8.04
C ILE A 76 6.55 -0.42 -7.68
N GLN A 77 7.14 0.63 -7.13
CA GLN A 77 6.41 1.83 -6.75
C GLN A 77 5.83 2.55 -7.98
N LYS A 78 6.62 2.79 -9.03
CA LYS A 78 6.13 3.38 -10.29
C LYS A 78 5.02 2.54 -10.90
N LEU A 79 5.17 1.21 -10.85
CA LEU A 79 4.15 0.27 -11.32
C LEU A 79 2.85 0.42 -10.53
N TYR A 80 2.93 0.47 -9.20
CA TYR A 80 1.78 0.65 -8.31
C TYR A 80 1.04 1.96 -8.61
N VAL A 81 1.76 3.09 -8.68
CA VAL A 81 1.18 4.41 -8.98
C VAL A 81 0.48 4.40 -10.34
N ARG A 82 1.13 3.84 -11.37
CA ARG A 82 0.53 3.71 -12.71
C ARG A 82 -0.74 2.87 -12.68
N LEU A 83 -0.76 1.74 -11.97
CA LEU A 83 -1.95 0.89 -11.87
C LEU A 83 -3.10 1.60 -11.12
N CYS A 84 -2.80 2.34 -10.06
CA CYS A 84 -3.78 3.19 -9.38
C CYS A 84 -4.42 4.22 -10.32
N GLU A 85 -3.64 4.84 -11.21
CA GLU A 85 -4.18 5.73 -12.23
C GLU A 85 -5.03 5.00 -13.28
N ASP A 86 -4.61 3.80 -13.67
CA ASP A 86 -5.32 3.02 -14.67
C ASP A 86 -6.71 2.60 -14.21
N PHE A 87 -6.92 2.30 -12.91
CA PHE A 87 -8.27 2.06 -12.36
C PHE A 87 -9.24 3.24 -12.55
N ALA A 88 -8.73 4.46 -12.72
CA ALA A 88 -9.57 5.63 -12.99
C ALA A 88 -9.77 5.90 -14.49
N LYS A 89 -8.93 5.33 -15.36
CA LYS A 89 -8.85 5.68 -16.79
C LYS A 89 -9.26 4.54 -17.72
N LYS A 90 -9.17 3.28 -17.27
CA LYS A 90 -9.39 2.07 -18.06
C LYS A 90 -10.52 1.22 -17.46
N PRO A 91 -11.11 0.29 -18.24
CA PRO A 91 -12.05 -0.68 -17.71
C PRO A 91 -11.45 -1.50 -16.56
N PHE A 92 -12.22 -1.72 -15.50
CA PHE A 92 -11.77 -2.43 -14.30
C PHE A 92 -11.18 -3.81 -14.63
N GLU A 93 -11.85 -4.56 -15.49
CA GLU A 93 -11.46 -5.91 -15.88
C GLU A 93 -10.12 -5.92 -16.64
N GLU A 94 -9.84 -4.88 -17.44
CA GLU A 94 -8.56 -4.76 -18.16
C GLU A 94 -7.39 -4.59 -17.19
N VAL A 95 -7.56 -3.73 -16.17
CA VAL A 95 -6.53 -3.47 -15.16
C VAL A 95 -6.31 -4.71 -14.28
N ILE A 96 -7.38 -5.40 -13.89
CA ILE A 96 -7.28 -6.65 -13.11
C ILE A 96 -6.55 -7.74 -13.90
N LEU A 97 -6.84 -7.90 -15.20
CA LEU A 97 -6.11 -8.85 -16.04
C LEU A 97 -4.61 -8.53 -16.09
N GLU A 98 -4.24 -7.25 -16.22
CA GLU A 98 -2.83 -6.84 -16.18
C GLU A 98 -2.18 -7.17 -14.82
N CYS A 99 -2.87 -6.90 -13.70
CA CYS A 99 -2.41 -7.25 -12.36
C CYS A 99 -2.15 -8.76 -12.23
N GLU A 100 -3.06 -9.60 -12.72
CA GLU A 100 -2.89 -11.06 -12.69
C GLU A 100 -1.72 -11.55 -13.56
N GLU A 101 -1.51 -10.95 -14.73
CA GLU A 101 -0.34 -11.24 -15.57
C GLU A 101 0.97 -10.87 -14.87
N LEU A 102 1.01 -9.72 -14.19
CA LEU A 102 2.17 -9.27 -13.42
C LEU A 102 2.44 -10.19 -12.22
N ILE A 103 1.40 -10.57 -11.47
CA ILE A 103 1.50 -11.53 -10.36
C ILE A 103 2.07 -12.86 -10.86
N LYS A 104 1.56 -13.41 -11.97
CA LYS A 104 2.04 -14.66 -12.56
C LYS A 104 3.50 -14.54 -13.01
N LYS A 105 3.85 -13.42 -13.65
CA LYS A 105 5.19 -13.17 -14.19
C LYS A 105 6.25 -13.02 -13.09
N TYR A 106 5.89 -12.40 -11.98
CA TYR A 106 6.81 -12.06 -10.88
C TYR A 106 6.41 -12.75 -9.57
N TYR A 107 5.96 -14.00 -9.65
CA TYR A 107 5.43 -14.75 -8.51
C TYR A 107 6.45 -15.09 -7.41
N SER A 108 7.74 -14.87 -7.69
CA SER A 108 8.83 -14.97 -6.71
C SER A 108 9.24 -13.61 -6.14
N CYS A 109 8.66 -12.50 -6.62
CA CYS A 109 8.95 -11.17 -6.12
C CYS A 109 8.01 -10.79 -4.97
N PHE A 110 8.37 -11.18 -3.75
CA PHE A 110 7.51 -10.95 -2.57
C PHE A 110 7.16 -9.48 -2.31
N PRO A 111 8.08 -8.50 -2.46
CA PRO A 111 7.72 -7.09 -2.34
C PRO A 111 6.65 -6.66 -3.35
N LEU A 112 6.72 -7.17 -4.59
CA LEU A 112 5.70 -6.89 -5.59
C LEU A 112 4.38 -7.59 -5.25
N LEU A 113 4.41 -8.87 -4.85
CA LEU A 113 3.20 -9.59 -4.45
C LEU A 113 2.47 -8.89 -3.30
N HIS A 114 3.20 -8.37 -2.32
CA HIS A 114 2.64 -7.56 -1.24
C HIS A 114 1.94 -6.31 -1.78
N GLN A 115 2.59 -5.56 -2.68
CA GLN A 115 1.99 -4.36 -3.29
C GLN A 115 0.78 -4.70 -4.18
N MET A 116 0.81 -5.83 -4.89
CA MET A 116 -0.33 -6.30 -5.67
C MET A 116 -1.50 -6.70 -4.77
N GLY A 117 -1.26 -7.40 -3.66
CA GLY A 117 -2.29 -7.69 -2.66
C GLY A 117 -2.95 -6.42 -2.12
N LEU A 118 -2.16 -5.41 -1.76
CA LEU A 118 -2.66 -4.09 -1.33
C LEU A 118 -3.50 -3.42 -2.42
N LEU A 119 -3.02 -3.44 -3.66
CA LEU A 119 -3.72 -2.85 -4.79
C LEU A 119 -5.10 -3.49 -4.98
N LEU A 120 -5.17 -4.83 -4.91
CA LEU A 120 -6.40 -5.61 -5.06
C LEU A 120 -7.42 -5.28 -3.96
N ILE A 121 -7.03 -5.32 -2.67
CA ILE A 121 -7.97 -5.02 -1.57
C ILE A 121 -8.45 -3.57 -1.59
N ASN A 122 -7.59 -2.62 -2.02
CA ASN A 122 -7.94 -1.21 -2.07
C ASN A 122 -8.95 -0.89 -3.19
N HIS A 123 -9.00 -1.71 -4.25
CA HIS A 123 -9.84 -1.49 -5.42
C HIS A 123 -10.94 -2.55 -5.60
N SER A 124 -11.03 -3.57 -4.75
CA SER A 124 -12.02 -4.66 -4.87
C SER A 124 -13.47 -4.19 -4.80
N MET A 125 -13.73 -3.07 -4.12
CA MET A 125 -15.04 -2.42 -4.04
C MET A 125 -15.48 -1.74 -5.35
N LEU A 126 -14.59 -1.61 -6.34
CA LEU A 126 -14.94 -1.11 -7.68
C LEU A 126 -15.52 -2.21 -8.57
N ALA A 127 -15.47 -3.48 -8.14
CA ALA A 127 -16.09 -4.58 -8.87
C ALA A 127 -17.62 -4.42 -8.91
N LEU A 128 -18.24 -4.90 -9.98
CA LEU A 128 -19.68 -4.75 -10.21
C LEU A 128 -20.53 -5.72 -9.37
N ASP A 129 -19.93 -6.80 -8.88
CA ASP A 129 -20.63 -7.84 -8.13
C ASP A 129 -19.79 -8.39 -6.97
N VAL A 130 -20.49 -8.97 -6.00
CA VAL A 130 -19.92 -9.50 -4.77
C VAL A 130 -19.00 -10.69 -5.04
N LEU A 131 -19.26 -11.50 -6.07
CA LEU A 131 -18.46 -12.68 -6.38
C LEU A 131 -17.04 -12.24 -6.80
N GLU A 132 -16.94 -11.23 -7.65
CA GLU A 132 -15.66 -10.69 -8.09
C GLU A 132 -14.93 -9.97 -6.94
N THR A 133 -15.63 -9.19 -6.11
CA THR A 133 -15.04 -8.62 -4.88
C THR A 133 -14.46 -9.72 -3.98
N THR A 134 -15.20 -10.81 -3.74
CA THR A 134 -14.73 -11.96 -2.96
C THR A 134 -13.51 -12.60 -3.60
N ARG A 135 -13.54 -12.87 -4.90
CA ARG A 135 -12.42 -13.48 -5.65
C ARG A 135 -11.14 -12.65 -5.53
N LEU A 136 -11.22 -11.33 -5.63
CA LEU A 136 -10.06 -10.44 -5.50
C LEU A 136 -9.51 -10.42 -4.07
N ASN A 137 -10.38 -10.45 -3.05
CA ASN A 137 -9.96 -10.53 -1.65
C ASN A 137 -9.32 -11.90 -1.33
N GLU A 138 -9.82 -13.00 -1.90
CA GLU A 138 -9.20 -14.34 -1.80
C GLU A 138 -7.83 -14.37 -2.49
N LEU A 139 -7.72 -13.79 -3.70
CA LEU A 139 -6.45 -13.67 -4.39
C LEU A 139 -5.44 -12.88 -3.55
N ALA A 140 -5.83 -11.71 -3.03
CA ALA A 140 -4.97 -10.91 -2.16
C ALA A 140 -4.55 -11.69 -0.90
N CYS A 141 -5.48 -12.40 -0.26
CA CYS A 141 -5.20 -13.27 0.89
C CYS A 141 -4.10 -14.29 0.56
N SER A 142 -4.22 -15.01 -0.56
CA SER A 142 -3.22 -15.99 -1.00
C SER A 142 -1.84 -15.39 -1.29
N LEU A 143 -1.80 -14.12 -1.75
CA LEU A 143 -0.54 -13.40 -1.95
C LEU A 143 0.11 -13.08 -0.62
N PHE A 144 -0.65 -12.59 0.36
CA PHE A 144 -0.13 -12.28 1.69
C PHE A 144 0.31 -13.52 2.45
N GLU A 145 -0.45 -14.61 2.39
CA GLU A 145 -0.05 -15.91 2.94
C GLU A 145 1.30 -16.35 2.37
N ARG A 146 1.47 -16.27 1.04
CA ARG A 146 2.73 -16.61 0.37
C ARG A 146 3.88 -15.71 0.81
N VAL A 147 3.68 -14.39 0.89
CA VAL A 147 4.70 -13.44 1.33
C VAL A 147 5.11 -13.74 2.77
N LYS A 148 4.15 -14.03 3.65
CA LYS A 148 4.38 -14.41 5.06
C LYS A 148 5.16 -15.72 5.18
N GLU A 149 4.84 -16.74 4.38
CA GLU A 149 5.43 -18.07 4.51
C GLU A 149 6.77 -18.25 3.79
N LYS A 150 6.97 -17.57 2.67
CA LYS A 150 8.10 -17.77 1.76
C LYS A 150 9.01 -16.56 1.64
N GLY A 151 8.61 -15.40 2.18
CA GLY A 151 9.42 -14.19 2.18
C GLY A 151 10.62 -14.30 3.11
N ASP A 152 11.76 -13.78 2.66
CA ASP A 152 12.99 -13.74 3.46
C ASP A 152 13.06 -12.49 4.37
N ASP A 153 12.21 -11.48 4.10
CA ASP A 153 12.13 -10.24 4.87
C ASP A 153 11.14 -10.37 6.03
N VAL A 154 11.66 -10.28 7.26
CA VAL A 154 10.89 -10.40 8.50
C VAL A 154 9.83 -9.31 8.64
N GLU A 155 10.15 -8.08 8.25
CA GLU A 155 9.23 -6.96 8.37
C GLU A 155 8.12 -7.07 7.34
N LEU A 156 8.47 -7.41 6.10
CA LEU A 156 7.49 -7.68 5.05
C LEU A 156 6.55 -8.84 5.42
N SER A 157 7.10 -9.89 6.04
CA SER A 157 6.31 -11.04 6.50
C SER A 157 5.34 -10.66 7.62
N LYS A 158 5.74 -9.79 8.54
CA LYS A 158 4.85 -9.24 9.57
C LYS A 158 3.75 -8.39 8.95
N GLN A 159 4.06 -7.54 7.97
CA GLN A 159 3.05 -6.73 7.28
C GLN A 159 2.04 -7.62 6.55
N ALA A 160 2.53 -8.65 5.84
CA ALA A 160 1.70 -9.63 5.16
C ALA A 160 0.77 -10.38 6.12
N LEU A 161 1.22 -10.77 7.32
CA LEU A 161 0.36 -11.38 8.35
C LEU A 161 -0.85 -10.49 8.70
N HIS A 162 -0.63 -9.18 8.89
CA HIS A 162 -1.72 -8.26 9.23
C HIS A 162 -2.68 -8.08 8.06
N LEU A 163 -2.16 -8.00 6.83
CA LEU A 163 -2.99 -7.86 5.63
C LEU A 163 -3.76 -9.14 5.28
N GLU A 164 -3.19 -10.31 5.55
CA GLU A 164 -3.89 -11.60 5.48
C GLU A 164 -5.05 -11.65 6.47
N ALA A 165 -4.82 -11.30 7.74
CA ALA A 165 -5.88 -11.20 8.74
C ALA A 165 -6.96 -10.20 8.33
N TYR A 166 -6.58 -9.06 7.73
CA TYR A 166 -7.52 -8.09 7.18
C TYR A 166 -8.35 -8.67 6.01
N CYS A 167 -7.73 -9.46 5.12
CA CYS A 167 -8.47 -10.16 4.07
C CYS A 167 -9.51 -11.12 4.66
N TYR A 168 -9.19 -11.86 5.73
CA TYR A 168 -10.16 -12.69 6.41
C TYR A 168 -11.33 -11.89 7.01
N LEU A 169 -11.10 -10.65 7.48
CA LEU A 169 -12.20 -9.76 7.87
C LEU A 169 -13.06 -9.36 6.66
N LEU A 170 -12.46 -9.01 5.52
CA LEU A 170 -13.19 -8.71 4.28
C LEU A 170 -13.99 -9.91 3.75
N LEU A 171 -13.51 -11.13 3.99
CA LEU A 171 -14.17 -12.40 3.64
C LEU A 171 -15.17 -12.86 4.71
N ASN A 172 -15.43 -12.04 5.74
CA ASN A 172 -16.34 -12.36 6.85
C ASN A 172 -15.96 -13.63 7.63
N GLN A 173 -14.66 -13.86 7.83
CA GLN A 173 -14.06 -14.97 8.59
C GLN A 173 -13.25 -14.46 9.80
N PRO A 174 -13.89 -13.80 10.79
CA PRO A 174 -13.20 -13.13 11.89
C PRO A 174 -12.45 -14.08 12.84
N SER A 175 -12.91 -15.33 12.99
CA SER A 175 -12.23 -16.32 13.85
C SER A 175 -10.83 -16.65 13.35
N VAL A 176 -10.64 -16.76 12.03
CA VAL A 176 -9.33 -17.03 11.41
C VAL A 176 -8.40 -15.83 11.58
N ALA A 177 -8.92 -14.61 11.40
CA ALA A 177 -8.16 -13.39 11.65
C ALA A 177 -7.64 -13.31 13.11
N LEU A 178 -8.45 -13.72 14.09
CA LEU A 178 -8.04 -13.74 15.50
C LEU A 178 -6.98 -14.80 15.81
N GLU A 179 -7.09 -15.99 15.20
CA GLU A 179 -6.11 -17.06 15.34
C GLU A 179 -4.75 -16.63 14.77
N LEU A 180 -4.74 -16.04 13.57
CA LEU A 180 -3.51 -15.50 12.96
C LEU A 180 -2.82 -14.43 13.80
N LEU A 181 -3.60 -13.59 14.48
CA LEU A 181 -3.09 -12.46 15.25
C LEU A 181 -2.81 -12.79 16.72
N GLU A 182 -2.96 -14.04 17.17
CA GLU A 182 -2.82 -14.40 18.58
C GLU A 182 -1.47 -14.00 19.17
N ASP A 183 -0.39 -14.25 18.43
CA ASP A 183 0.98 -13.95 18.85
C ASP A 183 1.32 -12.45 18.86
N THR A 184 0.52 -11.62 18.17
CA THR A 184 0.74 -10.16 18.06
C THR A 184 0.31 -9.40 19.32
N LYS A 185 -0.39 -10.05 20.25
CA LYS A 185 -0.86 -9.45 21.52
C LYS A 185 0.26 -9.15 22.52
N LYS A 186 1.49 -9.58 22.23
CA LYS A 186 2.66 -9.31 23.09
C LYS A 186 2.98 -7.81 23.05
N PRO A 187 3.32 -7.18 24.19
CA PRO A 187 3.67 -5.76 24.20
C PRO A 187 4.78 -5.46 23.19
N LYS A 188 4.54 -4.48 22.31
CA LYS A 188 5.58 -3.96 21.42
C LYS A 188 6.67 -3.31 22.25
N VAL A 189 7.93 -3.66 21.98
CA VAL A 189 9.09 -2.99 22.59
C VAL A 189 9.49 -1.84 21.66
N SER A 190 9.25 -0.62 22.10
CA SER A 190 9.71 0.60 21.40
C SER A 190 11.22 0.72 21.52
N SER A 191 11.89 0.96 20.38
CA SER A 191 13.36 1.14 20.31
C SER A 191 13.79 2.59 20.15
N GLU A 192 12.86 3.50 19.85
CA GLU A 192 13.11 4.90 19.51
C GLU A 192 13.84 5.64 20.65
N VAL A 193 13.45 5.37 21.90
CA VAL A 193 14.12 5.93 23.08
C VAL A 193 15.57 5.47 23.18
N LEU A 194 15.84 4.18 22.97
CA LEU A 194 17.19 3.61 23.03
C LEU A 194 18.06 4.14 21.88
N ILE A 195 17.49 4.24 20.68
CA ILE A 195 18.15 4.80 19.49
C ILE A 195 18.52 6.27 19.74
N ALA A 196 17.58 7.07 20.24
CA ALA A 196 17.83 8.47 20.55
C ALA A 196 18.92 8.64 21.63
N GLN A 197 18.90 7.81 22.67
CA GLN A 197 19.96 7.79 23.68
C GLN A 197 21.33 7.41 23.10
N ALA A 198 21.38 6.42 22.19
CA ALA A 198 22.62 6.03 21.54
C ALA A 198 23.19 7.17 20.68
N HIS A 199 22.36 7.82 19.86
CA HIS A 199 22.74 9.00 19.09
C HIS A 199 23.23 10.14 20.01
N GLN A 200 22.55 10.38 21.14
CA GLN A 200 22.98 11.37 22.11
C GLN A 200 24.36 11.05 22.70
N MET A 201 24.64 9.78 23.04
CA MET A 201 25.95 9.33 23.54
C MET A 201 27.07 9.46 22.50
N LEU A 202 26.72 9.34 21.20
CA LEU A 202 27.65 9.55 20.07
C LEU A 202 27.82 11.02 19.69
N GLY A 203 27.12 11.96 20.36
CA GLY A 203 27.14 13.38 20.03
C GLY A 203 26.29 13.78 18.81
N GLN A 204 25.48 12.86 18.29
CA GLN A 204 24.59 13.02 17.14
C GLN A 204 23.22 13.57 17.59
N ILE A 205 23.21 14.84 18.00
CA ILE A 205 22.05 15.45 18.69
C ILE A 205 20.84 15.61 17.77
N GLU A 206 21.02 15.96 16.50
CA GLU A 206 19.90 16.14 15.56
C GLU A 206 19.26 14.79 15.21
N GLU A 207 20.05 13.74 15.03
CA GLU A 207 19.57 12.38 14.80
C GLU A 207 18.81 11.85 16.01
N ALA A 208 19.26 12.16 17.22
CA ALA A 208 18.53 11.82 18.46
C ALA A 208 17.16 12.52 18.52
N LYS A 209 17.09 13.82 18.18
CA LYS A 209 15.83 14.57 18.13
C LYS A 209 14.88 14.04 17.06
N SER A 210 15.39 13.77 15.85
CA SER A 210 14.58 13.21 14.77
C SER A 210 14.01 11.84 15.16
N SER A 211 14.84 10.96 15.71
CA SER A 211 14.43 9.62 16.15
C SER A 211 13.28 9.66 17.17
N ILE A 212 13.39 10.54 18.18
CA ILE A 212 12.33 10.63 19.20
C ILE A 212 11.07 11.32 18.66
N GLN A 213 11.18 12.31 17.77
CA GLN A 213 10.02 12.91 17.11
C GLN A 213 9.26 11.90 16.26
N VAL A 214 9.96 11.07 15.47
CA VAL A 214 9.35 9.98 14.69
C VAL A 214 8.62 9.00 15.62
N GLY A 215 9.20 8.67 16.78
CA GLY A 215 8.55 7.83 17.78
C GLY A 215 7.26 8.45 18.31
N VAL A 216 7.31 9.70 18.79
CA VAL A 216 6.11 10.40 19.30
C VAL A 216 5.03 10.51 18.22
N PHE A 217 5.43 10.85 16.99
CA PHE A 217 4.52 10.92 15.85
C PHE A 217 3.84 9.58 15.60
N SER A 218 4.61 8.49 15.52
CA SER A 218 4.09 7.15 15.22
C SER A 218 3.09 6.66 16.27
N HIS A 219 3.38 6.89 17.56
CA HIS A 219 2.44 6.57 18.64
C HIS A 219 1.14 7.38 18.53
N LEU A 220 1.25 8.66 18.16
CA LEU A 220 0.07 9.50 17.95
C LEU A 220 -0.78 9.00 16.78
N MET A 221 -0.15 8.59 15.68
CA MET A 221 -0.87 7.98 14.55
C MET A 221 -1.58 6.68 14.98
N GLU A 222 -0.94 5.83 15.78
CA GLU A 222 -1.56 4.58 16.30
C GLU A 222 -2.78 4.85 17.20
N ILE A 223 -2.72 5.93 18.00
CA ILE A 223 -3.90 6.41 18.75
C ILE A 223 -5.04 6.78 17.79
N PHE A 224 -4.78 7.61 16.77
CA PHE A 224 -5.80 8.00 15.80
C PHE A 224 -6.32 6.85 14.94
N GLN A 225 -5.55 5.79 14.74
CA GLN A 225 -5.99 4.57 14.05
C GLN A 225 -6.93 3.71 14.89
N THR A 226 -6.81 3.74 16.22
CA THR A 226 -7.57 2.88 17.14
C THR A 226 -8.82 3.56 17.73
N LEU A 227 -8.77 4.88 17.92
CA LEU A 227 -9.89 5.67 18.46
C LEU A 227 -11.23 5.51 17.70
N PRO A 228 -11.29 5.49 16.34
CA PRO A 228 -12.57 5.32 15.64
C PRO A 228 -13.29 4.02 15.99
N MET A 229 -12.54 2.93 16.16
CA MET A 229 -13.11 1.63 16.57
C MET A 229 -13.65 1.72 18.01
N LEU A 230 -12.89 2.33 18.93
CA LEU A 230 -13.33 2.54 20.31
C LEU A 230 -14.58 3.41 20.39
N LEU A 231 -14.66 4.46 19.56
CA LEU A 231 -15.80 5.36 19.44
C LEU A 231 -17.05 4.61 18.95
N GLY A 232 -16.92 3.78 17.91
CA GLY A 232 -18.06 2.97 17.43
C GLY A 232 -18.58 2.01 18.49
N LEU A 233 -17.66 1.37 19.22
CA LEU A 233 -17.99 0.40 20.28
C LEU A 233 -18.53 1.04 21.57
N SER A 234 -18.49 2.37 21.72
CA SER A 234 -19.12 3.03 22.87
C SER A 234 -20.62 3.21 22.72
N LEU A 235 -21.16 3.12 21.51
CA LEU A 235 -22.61 3.25 21.30
C LEU A 235 -23.36 2.05 21.91
N PRO A 236 -24.58 2.27 22.47
CA PRO A 236 -25.35 3.52 22.49
C PRO A 236 -25.08 4.40 23.73
N ASP A 237 -23.99 4.22 24.49
CA ASP A 237 -23.66 5.07 25.65
C ASP A 237 -23.21 6.46 25.18
N GLN A 238 -24.17 7.39 25.09
CA GLN A 238 -23.94 8.77 24.63
C GLN A 238 -22.85 9.48 25.43
N LYS A 239 -22.82 9.32 26.76
CA LYS A 239 -21.83 10.00 27.61
C LYS A 239 -20.42 9.52 27.29
N ARG A 240 -20.25 8.21 27.10
CA ARG A 240 -18.95 7.63 26.73
C ARG A 240 -18.55 8.00 25.31
N PHE A 241 -19.51 8.05 24.38
CA PHE A 241 -19.29 8.48 23.00
C PHE A 241 -18.78 9.92 22.95
N GLU A 242 -19.44 10.85 23.65
CA GLU A 242 -19.05 12.26 23.74
C GLU A 242 -17.68 12.46 24.44
N ASP A 243 -17.37 11.69 25.48
CA ASP A 243 -16.05 11.72 26.14
C ASP A 243 -14.90 11.30 25.20
N ILE A 244 -15.13 10.29 24.35
CA ILE A 244 -14.14 9.86 23.35
C ILE A 244 -13.97 10.94 22.27
N ILE A 245 -15.05 11.55 21.80
CA ILE A 245 -15.01 12.66 20.85
C ILE A 245 -14.19 13.82 21.41
N GLN A 246 -14.46 14.23 22.65
CA GLN A 246 -13.72 15.32 23.30
C GLN A 246 -12.21 15.04 23.34
N LYS A 247 -11.81 13.78 23.61
CA LYS A 247 -10.39 13.37 23.59
C LYS A 247 -9.79 13.44 22.19
N ILE A 248 -10.52 13.00 21.17
CA ILE A 248 -10.09 13.11 19.76
C ILE A 248 -9.86 14.58 19.39
N GLU A 249 -10.82 15.45 19.70
CA GLU A 249 -10.75 16.87 19.36
C GLU A 249 -9.61 17.59 20.10
N THR A 250 -9.44 17.28 21.38
CA THR A 250 -8.35 17.85 22.20
C THR A 250 -6.98 17.42 21.66
N LEU A 251 -6.83 16.15 21.26
CA LEU A 251 -5.57 15.67 20.67
C LEU A 251 -5.30 16.29 19.29
N ASP A 252 -6.34 16.44 18.47
CA ASP A 252 -6.23 17.11 17.18
C ASP A 252 -5.81 18.58 17.34
N GLU A 253 -6.37 19.30 18.31
CA GLU A 253 -6.01 20.69 18.60
C GLU A 253 -4.56 20.79 19.11
N LEU A 254 -4.16 19.95 20.06
CA LEU A 254 -2.82 19.99 20.67
C LEU A 254 -1.69 19.69 19.69
N PHE A 255 -1.92 18.79 18.74
CA PHE A 255 -0.90 18.34 17.79
C PHE A 255 -1.15 18.77 16.34
N GLU A 256 -2.20 19.54 16.11
CA GLU A 256 -2.63 20.05 14.81
C GLU A 256 -2.82 18.95 13.74
N ILE A 257 -3.49 17.85 14.10
CA ILE A 257 -3.54 16.62 13.28
C ILE A 257 -4.23 16.85 11.94
N LYS A 258 -5.28 17.68 11.89
CA LYS A 258 -5.91 18.11 10.64
C LYS A 258 -4.92 18.73 9.64
N LYS A 259 -3.89 19.45 10.11
CA LYS A 259 -2.86 20.06 9.25
C LYS A 259 -1.79 19.07 8.81
N VAL A 260 -1.45 18.15 9.70
CA VAL A 260 -0.41 17.14 9.53
C VAL A 260 -0.88 16.01 8.63
N ASN A 261 -2.06 15.46 8.90
CA ASN A 261 -2.62 14.31 8.20
C ASN A 261 -4.17 14.33 8.21
N PRO A 262 -4.81 15.07 7.29
CA PRO A 262 -6.26 15.17 7.23
C PRO A 262 -6.97 13.83 6.94
N TYR A 263 -6.27 12.83 6.36
CA TYR A 263 -6.85 11.50 6.09
C TYR A 263 -7.24 10.73 7.35
N LEU A 264 -6.65 11.04 8.51
CA LEU A 264 -7.04 10.40 9.77
C LEU A 264 -8.35 10.97 10.30
N ILE A 265 -8.63 12.24 10.03
CA ILE A 265 -9.76 12.95 10.63
C ILE A 265 -11.04 12.78 9.81
N LEU A 266 -10.94 12.75 8.49
CA LEU A 266 -12.10 12.54 7.60
C LEU A 266 -12.97 11.31 7.98
N PRO A 267 -12.43 10.09 8.11
CA PRO A 267 -13.23 8.93 8.49
C PRO A 267 -13.77 9.05 9.92
N ILE A 268 -13.03 9.68 10.83
CA ILE A 268 -13.48 9.92 12.20
C ILE A 268 -14.70 10.85 12.22
N GLN A 269 -14.70 11.94 11.45
CA GLN A 269 -15.83 12.86 11.37
C GLN A 269 -17.09 12.17 10.83
N LEU A 270 -16.95 11.31 9.81
CA LEU A 270 -18.06 10.50 9.32
C LEU A 270 -18.58 9.53 10.39
N MET A 271 -17.68 8.88 11.12
CA MET A 271 -18.05 7.96 12.22
C MET A 271 -18.78 8.68 13.34
N ILE A 272 -18.34 9.88 13.70
CA ILE A 272 -19.02 10.72 14.70
C ILE A 272 -20.42 11.10 14.23
N ALA A 273 -20.56 11.57 12.99
CA ALA A 273 -21.86 11.91 12.42
C ALA A 273 -22.81 10.70 12.41
N GLN A 274 -22.32 9.51 12.02
CA GLN A 274 -23.10 8.27 12.05
C GLN A 274 -23.54 7.92 13.48
N GLY A 275 -22.65 8.07 14.46
CA GLY A 275 -22.99 7.80 15.86
C GLY A 275 -24.06 8.76 16.40
N TYR A 276 -23.99 10.05 16.09
CA TYR A 276 -25.06 10.99 16.47
C TYR A 276 -26.40 10.67 15.79
N MET A 277 -26.38 10.21 14.53
CA MET A 277 -27.61 9.71 13.90
C MET A 277 -28.22 8.52 14.64
N GLN A 278 -27.39 7.59 15.13
CA GLN A 278 -27.87 6.45 15.93
C GLN A 278 -28.41 6.88 17.30
N LEU A 279 -27.89 7.96 17.87
CA LEU A 279 -28.37 8.55 19.12
C LEU A 279 -29.61 9.44 18.94
N GLY A 280 -30.04 9.69 17.70
CA GLY A 280 -31.18 10.57 17.40
C GLY A 280 -30.84 12.07 17.39
N GLU A 281 -29.55 12.43 17.43
CA GLU A 281 -29.05 13.80 17.51
C GLU A 281 -28.69 14.35 16.12
N ALA A 282 -29.69 14.49 15.25
CA ALA A 282 -29.51 14.90 13.85
C ALA A 282 -28.80 16.26 13.69
N GLY A 283 -29.02 17.20 14.60
CA GLY A 283 -28.37 18.51 14.59
C GLY A 283 -26.85 18.41 14.73
N LEU A 284 -26.38 17.61 15.68
CA LEU A 284 -24.95 17.36 15.89
C LEU A 284 -24.35 16.56 14.73
N ALA A 285 -25.08 15.57 14.20
CA ALA A 285 -24.62 14.85 13.01
C ALA A 285 -24.35 15.80 11.83
N LEU A 286 -25.23 16.79 11.59
CA LEU A 286 -25.05 17.81 10.56
C LEU A 286 -23.85 18.73 10.82
N ASP A 287 -23.52 19.04 12.08
CA ASP A 287 -22.34 19.84 12.43
C ASP A 287 -21.04 19.11 12.02
N TYR A 288 -20.95 17.81 12.31
CA TYR A 288 -19.81 16.98 11.93
C TYR A 288 -19.75 16.71 10.42
N LEU A 289 -20.88 16.57 9.73
CA LEU A 289 -20.92 16.48 8.26
C LEU A 289 -20.48 17.78 7.58
N ASP A 290 -20.81 18.95 8.15
CA ASP A 290 -20.32 20.23 7.64
C ASP A 290 -18.80 20.37 7.83
N ALA A 291 -18.30 19.98 9.01
CA ALA A 291 -16.85 19.96 9.30
C ALA A 291 -16.10 18.98 8.38
N TYR A 292 -16.68 17.79 8.15
CA TYR A 292 -16.18 16.81 7.17
C TYR A 292 -16.09 17.42 5.79
N SER A 293 -17.18 18.04 5.33
CA SER A 293 -17.25 18.57 3.98
C SER A 293 -16.26 19.71 3.76
N LYS A 294 -16.09 20.63 4.72
CA LYS A 294 -15.03 21.66 4.65
C LYS A 294 -13.64 21.05 4.58
N LEU A 295 -13.33 20.11 5.49
CA LEU A 295 -12.02 19.46 5.52
C LEU A 295 -11.74 18.71 4.22
N ALA A 296 -12.73 17.98 3.69
CA ALA A 296 -12.62 17.24 2.44
C ALA A 296 -12.34 18.18 1.25
N THR A 297 -13.06 19.29 1.14
CA THR A 297 -12.86 20.24 0.03
C THR A 297 -11.52 20.98 0.10
N ASP A 298 -11.07 21.33 1.30
CA ASP A 298 -9.81 22.05 1.49
C ASP A 298 -8.58 21.13 1.31
N SER A 299 -8.71 19.87 1.75
CA SER A 299 -7.57 18.96 1.84
C SER A 299 -7.37 18.14 0.59
N ILE A 300 -8.43 17.61 -0.04
CA ILE A 300 -8.33 16.54 -1.06
C ILE A 300 -7.48 16.93 -2.28
N GLN A 301 -7.36 18.22 -2.59
CA GLN A 301 -6.55 18.73 -3.71
C GLN A 301 -5.05 18.94 -3.36
N ARG A 302 -4.65 18.89 -2.09
CA ARG A 302 -3.28 19.19 -1.62
C ARG A 302 -2.79 18.20 -0.57
N ILE A 303 -3.25 16.96 -0.61
CA ILE A 303 -2.94 16.04 0.49
C ILE A 303 -1.47 15.63 0.45
N LYS A 304 -0.74 16.09 1.46
CA LYS A 304 0.59 15.61 1.78
C LYS A 304 0.69 15.48 3.29
N ILE A 305 1.13 14.31 3.77
CA ILE A 305 1.54 14.19 5.16
C ILE A 305 2.78 15.07 5.33
N GLN A 306 2.71 15.98 6.29
CA GLN A 306 3.76 16.95 6.53
C GLN A 306 3.93 17.21 8.02
N GLY A 307 5.15 17.60 8.39
CA GLY A 307 5.45 18.05 9.75
C GLY A 307 4.73 19.35 10.10
N ASN A 308 4.87 19.75 11.35
CA ASN A 308 4.48 21.06 11.86
C ASN A 308 5.59 21.60 12.77
N ASP A 309 5.34 22.70 13.47
CA ASP A 309 6.34 23.32 14.35
C ASP A 309 6.84 22.37 15.45
N PHE A 310 5.98 21.44 15.90
CA PHE A 310 6.33 20.40 16.87
C PHE A 310 7.06 19.21 16.22
N PHE A 311 6.52 18.68 15.13
CA PHE A 311 7.10 17.61 14.32
C PHE A 311 7.95 18.19 13.18
N ASN A 312 9.01 18.93 13.52
CA ASN A 312 9.83 19.64 12.54
C ASN A 312 10.99 18.79 11.95
N LEU A 313 11.20 17.56 12.42
CA LEU A 313 12.27 16.65 11.98
C LEU A 313 11.77 15.29 11.47
N VAL A 314 10.52 15.20 11.01
CA VAL A 314 9.90 13.96 10.50
C VAL A 314 9.87 13.87 8.96
N GLU A 315 10.18 14.96 8.25
CA GLU A 315 10.07 15.03 6.78
C GLU A 315 10.95 14.01 6.05
N ASP A 316 12.18 13.80 6.52
CA ASP A 316 13.08 12.84 5.87
C ASP A 316 12.65 11.39 6.12
N TRP A 317 12.02 11.12 7.27
CA TRP A 317 11.36 9.85 7.52
C TRP A 317 10.17 9.63 6.57
N PHE A 318 9.32 10.65 6.36
CA PHE A 318 8.24 10.57 5.39
C PHE A 318 8.74 10.30 3.98
N LYS A 319 9.84 10.94 3.55
CA LYS A 319 10.43 10.69 2.23
C LYS A 319 11.03 9.29 2.12
N ALA A 320 11.77 8.85 3.14
CA ALA A 320 12.47 7.56 3.11
C ALA A 320 11.51 6.35 3.05
N TYR A 321 10.34 6.49 3.69
CA TYR A 321 9.32 5.45 3.74
C TYR A 321 8.06 5.78 2.91
N GLU A 322 8.11 6.88 2.15
CA GLU A 322 7.06 7.33 1.23
C GLU A 322 5.68 7.46 1.90
N ILE A 323 5.71 7.85 3.17
CA ILE A 323 4.53 7.98 4.00
C ILE A 323 3.69 9.14 3.50
N GLY A 324 2.39 8.88 3.30
CA GLY A 324 1.42 9.87 2.83
C GLY A 324 1.09 9.80 1.35
N GLN A 325 1.66 8.86 0.61
CA GLN A 325 1.15 8.52 -0.73
C GLN A 325 -0.24 7.88 -0.60
N PRO A 326 -1.27 8.41 -1.29
CA PRO A 326 -2.60 7.85 -1.20
C PRO A 326 -2.65 6.45 -1.84
N PRO A 327 -3.42 5.50 -1.27
CA PRO A 327 -3.50 4.14 -1.80
C PRO A 327 -4.30 4.02 -3.10
N ARG A 328 -4.98 5.09 -3.52
CA ARG A 328 -5.88 5.17 -4.68
C ARG A 328 -5.69 6.52 -5.38
N ASN A 329 -6.10 6.61 -6.65
CA ASN A 329 -6.07 7.87 -7.40
C ASN A 329 -7.01 8.93 -6.79
N GLU A 330 -6.63 10.22 -6.91
CA GLU A 330 -7.38 11.37 -6.41
C GLU A 330 -8.86 11.36 -6.83
N ALA A 331 -9.18 11.01 -8.09
CA ALA A 331 -10.56 10.97 -8.58
C ALA A 331 -11.40 9.91 -7.84
N ILE A 332 -10.82 8.74 -7.57
CA ILE A 332 -11.48 7.66 -6.82
C ILE A 332 -11.68 8.07 -5.35
N ILE A 333 -10.70 8.78 -4.77
CA ILE A 333 -10.78 9.29 -3.40
C ILE A 333 -11.90 10.33 -3.28
N LYS A 334 -11.96 11.29 -4.21
CA LYS A 334 -13.02 12.29 -4.30
C LYS A 334 -14.41 11.67 -4.40
N GLN A 335 -14.56 10.71 -5.31
CA GLN A 335 -15.82 9.99 -5.48
C GLN A 335 -16.21 9.20 -4.23
N SER A 336 -15.24 8.51 -3.60
CA SER A 336 -15.48 7.75 -2.36
C SER A 336 -15.88 8.66 -1.20
N ALA A 337 -15.26 9.85 -1.09
CA ALA A 337 -15.58 10.84 -0.06
C ALA A 337 -17.02 11.36 -0.23
N LEU A 338 -17.42 11.70 -1.46
CA LEU A 338 -18.79 12.11 -1.77
C LEU A 338 -19.80 10.99 -1.49
N ASP A 339 -19.51 9.78 -1.97
CA ASP A 339 -20.40 8.62 -1.82
C ASP A 339 -20.55 8.19 -0.35
N GLY A 340 -19.49 8.35 0.47
CA GLY A 340 -19.51 8.08 1.90
C GLY A 340 -20.50 8.95 2.70
N VAL A 341 -20.94 10.07 2.12
CA VAL A 341 -22.02 10.91 2.65
C VAL A 341 -23.33 10.63 1.92
N LEU A 342 -23.33 10.72 0.58
CA LEU A 342 -24.55 10.72 -0.23
C LEU A 342 -25.25 9.34 -0.30
N LYS A 343 -24.46 8.26 -0.37
CA LYS A 343 -24.99 6.89 -0.51
C LYS A 343 -25.09 6.16 0.82
N ASN A 344 -24.72 6.80 1.92
CA ASN A 344 -24.71 6.19 3.22
C ASN A 344 -26.15 6.11 3.79
N PRO A 345 -26.68 4.90 4.05
CA PRO A 345 -28.06 4.73 4.51
C PRO A 345 -28.35 5.45 5.84
N VAL A 346 -27.34 5.62 6.70
CA VAL A 346 -27.48 6.28 8.01
C VAL A 346 -27.88 7.75 7.86
N PHE A 347 -27.50 8.40 6.75
CA PHE A 347 -27.78 9.81 6.50
C PHE A 347 -29.02 10.05 5.63
N MET A 348 -29.70 9.00 5.15
CA MET A 348 -30.94 9.14 4.38
C MET A 348 -32.00 10.05 5.03
N PRO A 349 -32.23 10.00 6.36
CA PRO A 349 -33.19 10.89 7.01
C PRO A 349 -32.85 12.39 6.88
N LEU A 350 -31.58 12.72 6.61
CA LEU A 350 -31.12 14.11 6.47
C LEU A 350 -31.29 14.65 5.04
N HIS A 351 -31.67 13.83 4.05
CA HIS A 351 -31.65 14.25 2.64
C HIS A 351 -32.58 15.42 2.30
N GLU A 352 -33.62 15.64 3.10
CA GLU A 352 -34.56 16.75 2.94
C GLU A 352 -34.14 18.01 3.72
N GLU A 353 -33.13 17.91 4.60
CA GLU A 353 -32.62 19.04 5.38
C GLU A 353 -31.81 20.00 4.52
N GLU A 354 -32.13 21.30 4.57
CA GLU A 354 -31.45 22.33 3.79
C GLU A 354 -29.94 22.34 4.03
N ARG A 355 -29.51 22.14 5.29
CA ARG A 355 -28.10 22.03 5.67
C ARG A 355 -27.41 20.87 4.96
N PHE A 356 -28.08 19.72 4.84
CA PHE A 356 -27.56 18.55 4.14
C PHE A 356 -27.49 18.76 2.64
N ILE A 357 -28.52 19.36 2.04
CA ILE A 357 -28.51 19.69 0.61
C ILE A 357 -27.33 20.61 0.29
N ASN A 358 -27.13 21.65 1.09
CA ASN A 358 -26.03 22.61 0.89
C ASN A 358 -24.64 21.96 1.04
N LEU A 359 -24.43 21.07 2.01
CA LEU A 359 -23.14 20.39 2.17
C LEU A 359 -22.86 19.42 1.00
N VAL A 360 -23.88 18.72 0.49
CA VAL A 360 -23.74 17.84 -0.69
C VAL A 360 -23.43 18.66 -1.95
N VAL A 361 -24.08 19.81 -2.13
CA VAL A 361 -23.77 20.71 -3.25
C VAL A 361 -22.32 21.19 -3.19
N ARG A 362 -21.83 21.56 -1.99
CA ARG A 362 -20.42 21.92 -1.78
C ARG A 362 -19.48 20.77 -2.15
N LEU A 363 -19.74 19.56 -1.64
CA LEU A 363 -18.92 18.39 -1.97
C LEU A 363 -18.87 18.13 -3.48
N LYS A 364 -20.02 18.13 -4.18
CA LYS A 364 -20.10 17.93 -5.64
C LYS A 364 -19.39 19.01 -6.47
N PHE A 365 -19.25 20.21 -5.93
CA PHE A 365 -18.62 21.32 -6.64
C PHE A 365 -17.08 21.28 -6.53
N TYR A 366 -16.56 20.83 -5.39
CA TYR A 366 -15.13 20.90 -5.07
C TYR A 366 -14.38 19.56 -5.17
N LEU A 367 -15.10 18.44 -5.07
CA LEU A 367 -14.60 17.08 -5.34
C LEU A 367 -15.03 16.68 -6.74
#